data_AF-A0A965NN78-F1
#
_entry.id   AF-A0A965NN78-F1
#
_cell.length_a   1.000
_cell.length_b   1.000
_cell.length_c   1.000
_cell.angle_alpha   90.00
_cell.angle_beta   90.00
_cell.angle_gamma   90.00
#
_symmetry.space_group_name_H-M   'P 1'
#
loop_
_entity.id
_entity.type
_entity.pdbx_description
1 polymer ?
#
loop_
_entity_poly.entity_id
_entity_poly.type
_entity_poly.pdbx_seq_one_letter_code
_entity_poly.pdbx_strand_id
1 'polypeptide(L)'
;VETSNAGLNELRGSLSETDASVESEDRVLSVDRDRLRIADTRLKGLEVSLAEQTSQCGFIVEKIQADHQLDVSEVDWRLQLWLSDGEPEGIASFDDLEETDEEGSRPAPKAVVRRGEPTAEDLASMESADWPPLVREIAELRDRMAGMGSVNLVAVEEYSSLRDRHDFLTKQSDDLWKAKEELTKAIEELNQTSLKLFTDTFEQVRKNFKFTFERLFVGGTADLAMVVAEDPLESGIEIIAQPPGTKLRGISLLSGGQRTMTAVALLFAIYMVKPSPLCVLDELDAPLDDANVNRFTDIIREFTRFSQFLVITHNKRTVSAADAIFGATMQEKGVTRLFSMRFNKERDEAEPNQPGGGFTMAR
;
A
#
# COMPACT_ATOMS: atom_id res chain seq x y z
N VAL A 1 -31.11 -141.27 -31.83
CA VAL A 1 -31.87 -140.38 -30.91
C VAL A 1 -30.99 -139.93 -29.75
N GLU A 2 -30.29 -140.84 -29.07
CA GLU A 2 -29.39 -140.49 -27.95
C GLU A 2 -28.16 -139.66 -28.36
N THR A 3 -27.55 -139.92 -29.51
CA THR A 3 -26.39 -139.13 -30.02
C THR A 3 -26.76 -137.70 -30.43
N SER A 4 -27.98 -137.48 -30.94
CA SER A 4 -28.49 -136.13 -31.26
C SER A 4 -28.82 -135.31 -30.00
N ASN A 5 -29.20 -135.95 -28.89
CA ASN A 5 -29.47 -135.27 -27.63
C ASN A 5 -28.17 -134.83 -26.91
N ALA A 6 -27.07 -135.56 -27.06
CA ALA A 6 -25.77 -135.17 -26.52
C ALA A 6 -25.21 -133.91 -27.21
N GLY A 7 -25.25 -133.86 -28.55
CA GLY A 7 -24.82 -132.67 -29.31
C GLY A 7 -25.72 -131.44 -29.08
N LEU A 8 -27.02 -131.64 -28.84
CA LEU A 8 -27.92 -130.55 -28.44
C LEU A 8 -27.61 -129.99 -27.05
N ASN A 9 -27.20 -130.83 -26.10
CA ASN A 9 -26.81 -130.36 -24.77
C ASN A 9 -25.46 -129.63 -24.78
N GLU A 10 -24.51 -130.06 -25.60
CA GLU A 10 -23.22 -129.39 -25.77
C GLU A 10 -23.38 -128.01 -26.44
N LEU A 11 -24.20 -127.92 -27.50
CA LEU A 11 -24.61 -126.66 -28.13
C LEU A 11 -25.36 -125.72 -27.16
N ARG A 12 -26.18 -126.28 -26.25
CA ARG A 12 -26.91 -125.51 -25.24
C ARG A 12 -25.98 -124.99 -24.14
N GLY A 13 -24.94 -125.74 -23.80
CA GLY A 13 -23.87 -125.31 -22.90
C GLY A 13 -23.04 -124.18 -23.50
N SER A 14 -22.58 -124.34 -24.74
CA SER A 14 -21.85 -123.27 -25.45
C SER A 14 -22.71 -122.01 -25.64
N LEU A 15 -24.01 -122.17 -25.92
CA LEU A 15 -24.93 -121.04 -26.04
C LEU A 15 -25.07 -120.29 -24.70
N SER A 16 -25.17 -121.02 -23.59
CA SER A 16 -25.24 -120.42 -22.25
C SER A 16 -23.94 -119.72 -21.85
N GLU A 17 -22.77 -120.23 -22.25
CA GLU A 17 -21.48 -119.56 -22.04
C GLU A 17 -21.35 -118.30 -22.89
N THR A 18 -21.79 -118.35 -24.16
CA THR A 18 -21.81 -117.15 -25.01
C THR A 18 -22.78 -116.11 -24.50
N ASP A 19 -23.97 -116.51 -24.03
CA ASP A 19 -24.96 -115.59 -23.45
C ASP A 19 -24.42 -114.94 -22.17
N ALA A 20 -23.74 -115.72 -21.30
CA ALA A 20 -23.09 -115.17 -20.11
C ALA A 20 -21.94 -114.20 -20.46
N SER A 21 -21.17 -114.47 -21.52
CA SER A 21 -20.13 -113.57 -22.01
C SER A 21 -20.73 -112.27 -22.56
N VAL A 22 -21.80 -112.37 -23.35
CA VAL A 22 -22.54 -111.21 -23.90
C VAL A 22 -23.13 -110.37 -22.78
N GLU A 23 -23.75 -110.98 -21.77
CA GLU A 23 -24.26 -110.25 -20.60
C GLU A 23 -23.14 -109.54 -19.82
N SER A 24 -21.94 -110.13 -19.74
CA SER A 24 -20.79 -109.50 -19.08
C SER A 24 -20.25 -108.30 -19.87
N GLU A 25 -20.16 -108.41 -21.20
CA GLU A 25 -19.76 -107.31 -22.08
C GLU A 25 -20.79 -106.18 -22.07
N ASP A 26 -22.10 -106.50 -22.08
CA ASP A 26 -23.17 -105.51 -21.98
C ASP A 26 -23.13 -104.74 -20.65
N ARG A 27 -22.77 -105.39 -19.54
CA ARG A 27 -22.54 -104.72 -18.26
C ARG A 27 -21.36 -103.75 -18.31
N VAL A 28 -20.24 -104.14 -18.94
CA VAL A 28 -19.07 -103.28 -19.13
C VAL A 28 -19.42 -102.09 -20.03
N LEU A 29 -20.10 -102.33 -21.15
CA LEU A 29 -20.57 -101.28 -22.06
C LEU A 29 -21.56 -100.33 -21.37
N SER A 30 -22.40 -100.82 -20.46
CA SER A 30 -23.29 -99.97 -19.66
C SER A 30 -22.49 -99.04 -18.74
N VAL A 31 -21.48 -99.56 -18.04
CA VAL A 31 -20.63 -98.76 -17.15
C VAL A 31 -19.84 -97.70 -17.94
N ASP A 32 -19.29 -98.06 -19.10
CA ASP A 32 -18.56 -97.13 -19.94
C ASP A 32 -19.48 -96.07 -20.56
N ARG A 33 -20.72 -96.41 -20.93
CA ARG A 33 -21.74 -95.43 -21.35
C ARG A 33 -22.08 -94.44 -20.24
N ASP A 34 -22.20 -94.91 -18.99
CA ASP A 34 -22.48 -94.01 -17.86
C ASP A 34 -21.29 -93.12 -17.52
N ARG A 35 -20.04 -93.64 -17.62
CA ARG A 35 -18.82 -92.81 -17.52
C ARG A 35 -18.75 -91.76 -18.62
N LEU A 36 -19.05 -92.13 -19.86
CA LEU A 36 -19.10 -91.21 -20.99
C LEU A 36 -20.14 -90.11 -20.77
N ARG A 37 -21.33 -90.46 -20.26
CA ARG A 37 -22.38 -89.49 -19.91
C ARG A 37 -21.93 -88.51 -18.85
N ILE A 38 -21.24 -88.96 -17.80
CA ILE A 38 -20.72 -88.09 -16.73
C ILE A 38 -19.62 -87.16 -17.27
N ALA A 39 -18.74 -87.68 -18.14
CA ALA A 39 -17.71 -86.86 -18.77
C ALA A 39 -18.32 -85.78 -19.68
N ASP A 40 -19.34 -86.13 -20.46
CA ASP A 40 -20.06 -85.22 -21.36
C ASP A 40 -20.80 -84.11 -20.59
N THR A 41 -21.45 -84.43 -19.46
CA THR A 41 -22.08 -83.40 -18.61
C THR A 41 -21.04 -82.47 -17.98
N ARG A 42 -19.88 -82.99 -17.55
CA ARG A 42 -18.78 -82.16 -17.04
C ARG A 42 -18.18 -81.26 -18.12
N LEU A 43 -18.01 -81.78 -19.34
CA LEU A 43 -17.49 -81.02 -20.48
C LEU A 43 -18.43 -79.87 -20.83
N LYS A 44 -19.74 -80.14 -20.95
CA LYS A 44 -20.76 -79.09 -21.16
C LYS A 44 -20.75 -78.04 -20.05
N GLY A 45 -20.57 -78.46 -18.79
CA GLY A 45 -20.43 -77.53 -17.67
C GLY A 45 -19.21 -76.61 -17.81
N LEU A 46 -18.06 -77.17 -18.19
CA LEU A 46 -16.84 -76.39 -18.42
C LEU A 46 -16.96 -75.46 -19.64
N GLU A 47 -17.63 -75.88 -20.71
CA GLU A 47 -17.89 -75.03 -21.88
C GLU A 47 -18.75 -73.82 -21.53
N VAL A 48 -19.80 -74.02 -20.71
CA VAL A 48 -20.63 -72.93 -20.21
C VAL A 48 -19.81 -71.98 -19.35
N SER A 49 -19.00 -72.49 -18.41
CA SER A 49 -18.12 -71.65 -17.61
C SER A 49 -17.08 -70.91 -18.46
N LEU A 50 -16.51 -71.54 -19.48
CA LEU A 50 -15.58 -70.89 -20.40
C LEU A 50 -16.26 -69.77 -21.17
N ALA A 51 -17.48 -69.99 -21.66
CA ALA A 51 -18.26 -68.97 -22.36
C ALA A 51 -18.62 -67.79 -21.43
N GLU A 52 -18.99 -68.07 -20.18
CA GLU A 52 -19.26 -67.06 -19.17
C GLU A 52 -18.01 -66.22 -18.86
N GLN A 53 -16.86 -66.86 -18.60
CA GLN A 53 -15.60 -66.17 -18.34
C GLN A 53 -15.13 -65.35 -19.55
N THR A 54 -15.30 -65.88 -20.77
CA THR A 54 -14.96 -65.16 -22.00
C THR A 54 -15.81 -63.92 -22.18
N SER A 55 -17.12 -64.02 -21.91
CA SER A 55 -18.05 -62.89 -21.95
C SER A 55 -17.71 -61.82 -20.89
N GLN A 56 -17.40 -62.25 -19.66
CA GLN A 56 -16.96 -61.36 -18.58
C GLN A 56 -15.66 -60.62 -18.95
N CYS A 57 -14.68 -61.33 -19.51
CA CYS A 57 -13.45 -60.71 -19.99
C CYS A 57 -13.73 -59.69 -21.11
N GLY A 58 -14.57 -60.06 -22.09
CA GLY A 58 -14.96 -59.16 -23.17
C GLY A 58 -15.61 -57.88 -22.67
N PHE A 59 -16.54 -57.99 -21.71
CA PHE A 59 -17.19 -56.83 -21.09
C PHE A 59 -16.19 -55.92 -20.36
N ILE A 60 -15.24 -56.50 -19.62
CA ILE A 60 -14.21 -55.73 -18.92
C ILE A 60 -13.35 -54.96 -19.93
N VAL A 61 -12.92 -55.61 -21.02
CA VAL A 61 -12.12 -54.98 -22.07
C VAL A 61 -12.88 -53.83 -22.73
N GLU A 62 -14.13 -54.05 -23.14
CA GLU A 62 -14.96 -53.03 -23.77
C GLU A 62 -15.18 -51.82 -22.83
N LYS A 63 -15.44 -52.08 -21.55
CA LYS A 63 -15.61 -51.04 -20.54
C LYS A 63 -14.34 -50.20 -20.36
N ILE A 64 -13.18 -50.84 -20.23
CA ILE A 64 -11.90 -50.13 -20.08
C ILE A 64 -11.59 -49.30 -21.34
N GLN A 65 -11.83 -49.86 -22.52
CA GLN A 65 -11.63 -49.15 -23.78
C GLN A 65 -12.55 -47.94 -23.92
N ALA A 66 -13.80 -48.04 -23.47
CA ALA A 66 -14.74 -46.92 -23.48
C ALA A 66 -14.37 -45.82 -22.46
N ASP A 67 -14.03 -46.20 -21.23
CA ASP A 67 -13.74 -45.27 -20.14
C ASP A 67 -12.37 -44.57 -20.30
N HIS A 68 -11.38 -45.28 -20.83
CA HIS A 68 -9.98 -44.84 -20.83
C HIS A 68 -9.34 -44.71 -22.21
N GLN A 69 -10.02 -45.10 -23.30
CA GLN A 69 -9.47 -45.08 -24.67
C GLN A 69 -8.15 -45.87 -24.81
N LEU A 70 -7.99 -46.94 -24.02
CA LEU A 70 -6.80 -47.80 -23.98
C LEU A 70 -7.14 -49.21 -24.45
N ASP A 71 -6.23 -49.83 -25.22
CA ASP A 71 -6.28 -51.25 -25.51
C ASP A 71 -5.62 -52.03 -24.36
N VAL A 72 -6.39 -52.89 -23.69
CA VAL A 72 -5.93 -53.68 -22.53
C VAL A 72 -4.77 -54.60 -22.91
N SER A 73 -4.67 -55.02 -24.17
CA SER A 73 -3.60 -55.91 -24.63
C SER A 73 -2.23 -55.23 -24.72
N GLU A 74 -2.20 -53.90 -24.85
CA GLU A 74 -0.96 -53.10 -24.92
C GLU A 74 -0.47 -52.67 -23.52
N VAL A 75 -1.30 -52.85 -22.48
CA VAL A 75 -0.99 -52.40 -21.12
C VAL A 75 -0.21 -53.47 -20.37
N ASP A 76 1.07 -53.18 -20.08
CA ASP A 76 1.83 -53.94 -19.10
C ASP A 76 1.50 -53.46 -17.68
N TRP A 77 0.58 -54.16 -17.03
CA TRP A 77 0.14 -53.82 -15.67
C TRP A 77 1.27 -53.90 -14.64
N ARG A 78 2.33 -54.70 -14.87
CA ARG A 78 3.48 -54.79 -13.95
C ARG A 78 4.31 -53.52 -14.02
N LEU A 79 4.54 -53.03 -15.22
CA LEU A 79 5.21 -51.75 -15.45
C LEU A 79 4.41 -50.59 -14.85
N GLN A 80 3.08 -50.59 -15.03
CA GLN A 80 2.20 -49.57 -14.46
C GLN A 80 2.22 -49.56 -12.92
N LEU A 81 2.19 -50.74 -12.29
CA LEU A 81 2.25 -50.87 -10.83
C LEU A 81 3.62 -50.47 -10.27
N TRP A 82 4.70 -50.72 -11.03
CA TRP A 82 6.03 -50.23 -10.66
C TRP A 82 6.12 -48.71 -10.71
N LEU A 83 5.52 -48.11 -11.75
CA LEU A 83 5.52 -46.67 -11.97
C LEU A 83 4.58 -45.92 -11.01
N SER A 84 3.52 -46.56 -10.48
CA SER A 84 2.61 -45.91 -9.54
C SER A 84 3.23 -45.56 -8.19
N ASP A 85 4.31 -46.26 -7.80
CA ASP A 85 5.08 -45.93 -6.59
C ASP A 85 6.02 -44.73 -6.78
N GLY A 86 6.15 -44.22 -8.01
CA GLY A 86 6.97 -43.05 -8.37
C GLY A 86 6.14 -41.78 -8.60
N GLU A 87 6.81 -40.62 -8.61
CA GLU A 87 6.17 -39.39 -9.08
C GLU A 87 6.01 -39.40 -10.61
N PRO A 88 4.88 -38.90 -11.15
CA PRO A 88 4.69 -38.75 -12.59
C PRO A 88 5.70 -37.76 -13.19
N GLU A 89 6.24 -38.06 -14.37
CA GLU A 89 7.18 -37.19 -15.06
C GLU A 89 6.54 -35.83 -15.40
N GLY A 90 7.23 -34.73 -15.05
CA GLY A 90 6.87 -33.37 -15.48
C GLY A 90 5.99 -32.55 -14.54
N ILE A 91 5.59 -33.09 -13.38
CA ILE A 91 5.03 -32.28 -12.29
C ILE A 91 6.21 -31.78 -11.45
N ALA A 92 6.52 -30.49 -11.51
CA ALA A 92 7.43 -29.87 -10.54
C ALA A 92 6.88 -30.17 -9.14
N SER A 93 7.74 -30.55 -8.19
CA SER A 93 7.29 -30.73 -6.82
C SER A 93 6.59 -29.44 -6.41
N PHE A 94 5.48 -29.54 -5.68
CA PHE A 94 4.82 -28.35 -5.13
C PHE A 94 5.79 -27.54 -4.25
N ASP A 95 6.88 -28.17 -3.76
CA ASP A 95 8.00 -27.54 -3.08
C ASP A 95 8.84 -26.60 -3.97
N ASP A 96 8.84 -26.77 -5.30
CA ASP A 96 9.63 -25.95 -6.23
C ASP A 96 8.93 -24.60 -6.57
N LEU A 97 7.67 -24.41 -6.14
CA LEU A 97 6.86 -23.22 -6.44
C LEU A 97 6.72 -22.27 -5.24
N GLU A 98 7.17 -22.64 -4.05
CA GLU A 98 7.15 -21.79 -2.86
C GLU A 98 8.53 -21.15 -2.61
N GLU A 99 8.87 -20.10 -3.37
CA GLU A 99 9.73 -19.04 -2.80
C GLU A 99 8.83 -18.06 -2.04
N THR A 100 9.10 -17.95 -0.74
CA THR A 100 8.54 -17.02 0.25
C THR A 100 7.11 -17.30 0.67
N ASP A 101 6.94 -18.03 1.78
CA ASP A 101 6.14 -17.54 2.90
C ASP A 101 6.59 -18.20 4.22
N GLU A 102 6.56 -17.39 5.27
CA GLU A 102 7.15 -17.63 6.58
C GLU A 102 6.55 -18.83 7.34
N GLU A 103 7.45 -19.57 7.99
CA GLU A 103 7.30 -20.22 9.30
C GLU A 103 5.88 -20.65 9.73
N GLY A 104 5.52 -21.90 9.40
CA GLY A 104 4.25 -22.48 9.88
C GLY A 104 4.07 -23.98 9.63
N SER A 105 4.87 -24.82 10.31
CA SER A 105 4.58 -26.23 10.62
C SER A 105 3.90 -27.08 9.53
N ARG A 106 4.57 -27.31 8.39
CA ARG A 106 4.30 -28.49 7.55
C ARG A 106 5.29 -29.60 7.93
N PRO A 107 4.83 -30.83 8.22
CA PRO A 107 5.75 -31.96 8.38
C PRO A 107 6.53 -32.14 7.08
N ALA A 108 7.86 -32.30 7.18
CA ALA A 108 8.72 -32.52 6.02
C ALA A 108 8.17 -33.68 5.18
N PRO A 109 7.94 -33.51 3.86
CA PRO A 109 7.48 -34.60 3.03
C PRO A 109 8.54 -35.71 3.01
N LYS A 110 8.09 -36.97 2.99
CA LYS A 110 8.99 -38.13 2.88
C LYS A 110 9.77 -38.01 1.57
N ALA A 111 11.10 -38.16 1.63
CA ALA A 111 11.95 -38.17 0.45
C ALA A 111 11.49 -39.28 -0.52
N VAL A 112 11.01 -38.87 -1.69
CA VAL A 112 10.47 -39.77 -2.72
C VAL A 112 11.62 -40.25 -3.61
N VAL A 113 11.78 -41.56 -3.72
CA VAL A 113 12.84 -42.19 -4.53
C VAL A 113 12.37 -42.25 -5.98
N ARG A 114 13.07 -41.55 -6.89
CA ARG A 114 12.87 -41.71 -8.34
C ARG A 114 13.33 -43.11 -8.76
N ARG A 115 12.40 -44.06 -8.86
CA ARG A 115 12.66 -45.43 -9.30
C ARG A 115 12.98 -45.42 -10.80
N GLY A 116 14.11 -46.01 -11.21
CA GLY A 116 14.48 -46.14 -12.62
C GLY A 116 13.66 -47.19 -13.38
N GLU A 117 14.07 -47.52 -14.62
CA GLU A 117 13.48 -48.61 -15.41
C GLU A 117 13.58 -49.95 -14.66
N PRO A 118 12.50 -50.75 -14.59
CA PRO A 118 12.47 -51.97 -13.79
C PRO A 118 13.37 -53.08 -14.34
N THR A 119 14.04 -53.82 -13.47
CA THR A 119 14.77 -55.04 -13.87
C THR A 119 13.81 -56.24 -13.95
N ALA A 120 14.23 -57.32 -14.62
CA ALA A 120 13.39 -58.51 -14.78
C ALA A 120 13.04 -59.21 -13.45
N GLU A 121 13.89 -59.09 -12.43
CA GLU A 121 13.62 -59.60 -11.07
C GLU A 121 12.57 -58.74 -10.34
N ASP A 122 12.58 -57.42 -10.57
CA ASP A 122 11.60 -56.50 -10.01
C ASP A 122 10.18 -56.77 -10.54
N LEU A 123 10.04 -57.01 -11.85
CA LEU A 123 8.76 -57.35 -12.48
C LEU A 123 8.22 -58.71 -12.01
N ALA A 124 9.10 -59.67 -11.74
CA ALA A 124 8.71 -60.98 -11.23
C ALA A 124 8.17 -60.89 -9.78
N SER A 125 8.70 -59.97 -8.97
CA SER A 125 8.21 -59.73 -7.60
C SER A 125 6.77 -59.20 -7.55
N MET A 126 6.27 -58.62 -8.66
CA MET A 126 4.91 -58.11 -8.77
C MET A 126 3.87 -59.18 -9.12
N GLU A 127 4.28 -60.42 -9.45
CA GLU A 127 3.32 -61.53 -9.68
C GLU A 127 2.54 -61.92 -8.41
N SER A 128 3.09 -61.63 -7.22
CA SER A 128 2.42 -61.84 -5.94
C SER A 128 1.66 -60.62 -5.42
N ALA A 129 1.27 -59.69 -6.30
CA ALA A 129 0.55 -58.47 -5.89
C ALA A 129 -0.79 -58.79 -5.20
N ASP A 130 -1.01 -58.16 -4.05
CA ASP A 130 -2.26 -58.25 -3.29
C ASP A 130 -3.28 -57.25 -3.85
N TRP A 131 -4.22 -57.73 -4.66
CA TRP A 131 -5.21 -56.90 -5.35
C TRP A 131 -6.26 -56.22 -4.45
N PRO A 132 -6.84 -56.91 -3.43
CA PRO A 132 -7.81 -56.30 -2.52
C PRO A 132 -7.38 -54.98 -1.85
N PRO A 133 -6.17 -54.84 -1.26
CA PRO A 133 -5.75 -53.57 -0.67
C PRO A 133 -5.54 -52.48 -1.73
N LEU A 134 -5.01 -52.83 -2.90
CA LEU A 134 -4.78 -51.86 -3.99
C LEU A 134 -6.11 -51.28 -4.50
N VAL A 135 -7.14 -52.11 -4.66
CA VAL A 135 -8.49 -51.65 -5.05
C VAL A 135 -9.07 -50.68 -4.02
N ARG A 136 -8.84 -50.95 -2.73
CA ARG A 136 -9.27 -50.06 -1.65
C ARG A 136 -8.53 -48.72 -1.71
N GLU A 137 -7.22 -48.74 -1.91
CA GLU A 137 -6.41 -47.54 -2.03
C GLU A 137 -6.85 -46.68 -3.23
N ILE A 138 -7.10 -47.30 -4.39
CA ILE A 138 -7.62 -46.61 -5.57
C ILE A 138 -8.97 -45.96 -5.28
N ALA A 139 -9.86 -46.65 -4.56
CA ALA A 139 -11.17 -46.10 -4.18
C ALA A 139 -11.01 -44.90 -3.23
N GLU A 140 -10.16 -45.02 -2.20
CA GLU A 140 -9.86 -43.92 -1.27
C GLU A 140 -9.24 -42.71 -1.99
N LEU A 141 -8.32 -42.93 -2.94
CA LEU A 141 -7.71 -41.86 -3.75
C LEU A 141 -8.74 -41.20 -4.67
N ARG A 142 -9.61 -41.97 -5.32
CA ARG A 142 -10.70 -41.45 -6.16
C ARG A 142 -11.68 -40.60 -5.34
N ASP A 143 -12.05 -41.06 -4.14
CA ASP A 143 -12.91 -40.29 -3.24
C ASP A 143 -12.23 -38.99 -2.79
N ARG A 144 -10.92 -39.03 -2.49
CA ARG A 144 -10.14 -37.83 -2.17
C ARG A 144 -10.08 -36.86 -3.35
N MET A 145 -9.86 -37.33 -4.56
CA MET A 145 -9.88 -36.51 -5.78
C MET A 145 -11.26 -35.90 -6.02
N ALA A 146 -12.34 -36.69 -5.87
CA ALA A 146 -13.71 -36.19 -5.98
C ALA A 146 -14.03 -35.13 -4.91
N GLY A 147 -13.48 -35.27 -3.70
CA GLY A 147 -13.61 -34.32 -2.61
C GLY A 147 -12.90 -32.97 -2.83
N MET A 148 -11.91 -32.89 -3.72
CA MET A 148 -11.22 -31.63 -4.06
C MET A 148 -12.09 -30.68 -4.90
N GLY A 149 -13.22 -31.16 -5.43
CA GLY A 149 -14.12 -30.36 -6.26
C GLY A 149 -13.55 -30.04 -7.64
N SER A 150 -14.21 -29.15 -8.38
CA SER A 150 -13.76 -28.74 -9.71
C SER A 150 -12.53 -27.84 -9.60
N VAL A 151 -11.43 -28.25 -10.24
CA VAL A 151 -10.21 -27.43 -10.34
C VAL A 151 -10.50 -26.19 -11.18
N ASN A 152 -10.30 -25.01 -10.59
CA ASN A 152 -10.42 -23.75 -11.32
C ASN A 152 -9.14 -23.44 -12.09
N LEU A 153 -9.14 -23.74 -13.39
CA LEU A 153 -7.99 -23.49 -14.27
C LEU A 153 -7.71 -21.98 -14.47
N VAL A 154 -8.71 -21.12 -14.23
CA VAL A 154 -8.57 -19.65 -14.33
C VAL A 154 -7.82 -19.05 -13.14
N ALA A 155 -7.70 -19.80 -12.04
CA ALA A 155 -7.05 -19.33 -10.81
C ALA A 155 -5.58 -18.93 -11.02
N VAL A 156 -4.87 -19.58 -11.94
CA VAL A 156 -3.46 -19.27 -12.24
C VAL A 156 -3.32 -17.89 -12.88
N GLU A 157 -4.20 -17.58 -13.84
CA GLU A 157 -4.21 -16.27 -14.52
C GLU A 157 -4.69 -15.15 -13.58
N GLU A 158 -5.70 -15.43 -12.75
CA GLU A 158 -6.18 -14.50 -11.72
C GLU A 158 -5.12 -14.19 -10.67
N TYR A 159 -4.39 -15.21 -10.21
CA TYR A 159 -3.28 -15.03 -9.26
C TYR A 159 -2.18 -14.14 -9.84
N SER A 160 -1.75 -14.39 -11.09
CA SER A 160 -0.78 -13.53 -11.79
C SER A 160 -1.25 -12.09 -11.83
N SER A 161 -2.50 -11.87 -12.26
CA SER A 161 -3.05 -10.51 -12.41
C SER A 161 -3.20 -9.80 -11.07
N LEU A 162 -3.60 -10.53 -10.02
CA LEU A 162 -3.75 -10.00 -8.67
C LEU A 162 -2.40 -9.67 -8.04
N ARG A 163 -1.38 -10.50 -8.27
CA ARG A 163 0.00 -10.26 -7.83
C ARG A 163 0.56 -9.00 -8.47
N ASP A 164 0.42 -8.82 -9.78
CA ASP A 164 0.87 -7.61 -10.46
C ASP A 164 0.21 -6.34 -9.89
N ARG A 165 -1.09 -6.42 -9.62
CA ARG A 165 -1.84 -5.32 -9.00
C ARG A 165 -1.40 -5.06 -7.57
N HIS A 166 -1.16 -6.11 -6.79
CA HIS A 166 -0.64 -6.00 -5.43
C HIS A 166 0.72 -5.31 -5.43
N ASP A 167 1.65 -5.77 -6.25
CA ASP A 167 3.01 -5.22 -6.34
C ASP A 167 3.00 -3.76 -6.79
N PHE A 168 2.10 -3.40 -7.71
CA PHE A 168 1.90 -2.01 -8.11
C PHE A 168 1.39 -1.13 -6.95
N LEU A 169 0.35 -1.57 -6.24
CA LEU A 169 -0.24 -0.83 -5.13
C LEU A 169 0.73 -0.69 -3.95
N THR A 170 1.50 -1.73 -3.65
CA THR A 170 2.52 -1.72 -2.60
C THR A 170 3.60 -0.67 -2.93
N LYS A 171 4.10 -0.65 -4.17
CA LYS A 171 5.05 0.40 -4.61
C LYS A 171 4.49 1.81 -4.46
N GLN A 172 3.22 2.02 -4.84
CA GLN A 172 2.57 3.33 -4.65
C GLN A 172 2.39 3.70 -3.18
N SER A 173 2.06 2.72 -2.33
CA SER A 173 1.90 2.94 -0.90
C SER A 173 3.23 3.33 -0.24
N ASP A 174 4.31 2.64 -0.59
CA ASP A 174 5.66 2.94 -0.08
C ASP A 174 6.13 4.33 -0.51
N ASP A 175 5.85 4.72 -1.76
CA ASP A 175 6.18 6.06 -2.27
C ASP A 175 5.41 7.15 -1.50
N LEU A 176 4.11 6.94 -1.25
CA LEU A 176 3.31 7.86 -0.43
C LEU A 176 3.81 7.96 1.00
N TRP A 177 4.24 6.85 1.60
CA TRP A 177 4.82 6.85 2.95
C TRP A 177 6.13 7.63 3.01
N LYS A 178 7.01 7.45 2.01
CA LYS A 178 8.26 8.22 1.90
C LYS A 178 7.98 9.71 1.72
N ALA A 179 7.09 10.07 0.79
CA ALA A 179 6.72 11.46 0.55
C ALA A 179 6.13 12.12 1.81
N LYS A 180 5.30 11.40 2.58
CA LYS A 180 4.78 11.89 3.86
C LYS A 180 5.92 12.16 4.86
N GLU A 181 6.88 11.24 4.98
CA GLU A 181 8.00 11.40 5.90
C GLU A 181 8.87 12.60 5.51
N GLU A 182 9.19 12.75 4.23
CA GLU A 182 9.94 13.88 3.69
C GLU A 182 9.23 15.21 3.94
N LEU A 183 7.92 15.30 3.67
CA LEU A 183 7.13 16.50 3.96
C LEU A 183 7.11 16.83 5.46
N THR A 184 7.01 15.81 6.31
CA THR A 184 7.01 16.02 7.76
C THR A 184 8.36 16.56 8.24
N LYS A 185 9.47 16.04 7.71
CA LYS A 185 10.82 16.56 7.99
C LYS A 185 10.99 18.01 7.50
N ALA A 186 10.51 18.31 6.29
CA ALA A 186 10.58 19.66 5.74
C ALA A 186 9.77 20.66 6.59
N ILE A 187 8.60 20.26 7.10
CA ILE A 187 7.79 21.08 8.03
C ILE A 187 8.57 21.35 9.33
N GLU A 188 9.21 20.33 9.90
CA GLU A 188 10.00 20.47 11.13
C GLU A 188 11.20 21.41 10.93
N GLU A 189 11.93 21.27 9.83
CA GLU A 189 13.04 22.17 9.49
C GLU A 189 12.57 23.63 9.28
N LEU A 190 11.42 23.81 8.64
CA LEU A 190 10.80 25.12 8.46
C LEU A 190 10.38 25.72 9.79
N ASN A 191 9.77 24.94 10.68
CA ASN A 191 9.37 25.39 12.01
C ASN A 191 10.58 25.82 12.85
N GLN A 192 11.65 25.02 12.87
CA GLN A 192 12.88 25.37 13.58
C GLN A 192 13.52 26.65 13.04
N THR A 193 13.58 26.79 11.72
CA THR A 193 14.11 27.99 11.06
C THR A 193 13.25 29.21 11.38
N SER A 194 11.92 29.06 11.37
CA SER A 194 10.96 30.11 11.66
C SER A 194 11.03 30.55 13.12
N LEU A 195 11.14 29.62 14.05
CA LEU A 195 11.28 29.90 15.49
C LEU A 195 12.59 30.65 15.76
N LYS A 196 13.68 30.25 15.13
CA LYS A 196 14.96 30.96 15.22
C LYS A 196 14.87 32.39 14.69
N LEU A 197 14.34 32.57 13.48
CA LEU A 197 14.13 33.88 12.87
C LEU A 197 13.20 34.76 13.74
N PHE A 198 12.12 34.18 14.27
CA PHE A 198 11.19 34.88 15.14
C PHE A 198 11.89 35.33 16.43
N THR A 199 12.63 34.44 17.09
CA THR A 199 13.32 34.76 18.34
C THR A 199 14.38 35.86 18.13
N ASP A 200 15.19 35.72 17.09
CA ASP A 200 16.23 36.69 16.73
C ASP A 200 15.62 38.07 16.41
N THR A 201 14.55 38.10 15.60
CA THR A 201 13.87 39.35 15.24
C THR A 201 13.12 39.96 16.43
N PHE A 202 12.46 39.14 17.26
CA PHE A 202 11.79 39.59 18.48
C PHE A 202 12.77 40.24 19.45
N GLU A 203 13.95 39.65 19.66
CA GLU A 203 14.96 40.22 20.54
C GLU A 203 15.52 41.55 19.99
N GLN A 204 15.69 41.65 18.67
CA GLN A 204 16.07 42.90 18.00
C GLN A 204 14.99 43.99 18.15
N VAL A 205 13.71 43.66 17.90
CA VAL A 205 12.59 44.58 18.09
C VAL A 205 12.51 45.02 19.56
N ARG A 206 12.67 44.11 20.51
CA ARG A 206 12.68 44.40 21.96
C ARG A 206 13.78 45.39 22.34
N LYS A 207 14.99 45.22 21.81
CA LYS A 207 16.12 46.16 22.01
C LYS A 207 15.84 47.53 21.39
N ASN A 208 15.38 47.56 20.15
CA ASN A 208 15.04 48.80 19.44
C ASN A 208 13.87 49.53 20.11
N PHE A 209 12.90 48.80 20.66
CA PHE A 209 11.75 49.37 21.35
C PHE A 209 12.15 50.10 22.62
N LYS A 210 13.05 49.52 23.43
CA LYS A 210 13.65 50.19 24.59
C LYS A 210 14.31 51.51 24.21
N PHE A 211 15.14 51.48 23.17
CA PHE A 211 15.86 52.65 22.67
C PHE A 211 14.91 53.76 22.17
N THR A 212 13.97 53.41 21.30
CA THR A 212 13.06 54.38 20.68
C THR A 212 12.07 54.95 21.70
N PHE A 213 11.60 54.13 22.65
CA PHE A 213 10.71 54.58 23.72
C PHE A 213 11.38 55.60 24.64
N GLU A 214 12.61 55.34 25.09
CA GLU A 214 13.36 56.25 25.97
C GLU A 214 13.58 57.62 25.30
N ARG A 215 13.84 57.61 23.98
CA ARG A 215 14.05 58.83 23.18
C ARG A 215 12.77 59.64 22.97
N LEU A 216 11.63 58.97 22.77
CA LEU A 216 10.31 59.63 22.61
C LEU A 216 9.80 60.24 23.92
N PHE A 217 9.98 59.56 25.05
CA PHE A 217 9.42 59.98 26.33
C PHE A 217 10.39 60.80 27.21
N VAL A 218 11.64 61.00 26.79
CA VAL A 218 12.70 61.69 27.56
C VAL A 218 12.85 61.03 28.94
N GLY A 219 13.05 59.70 28.91
CA GLY A 219 13.04 58.83 30.09
C GLY A 219 11.82 57.92 30.15
N GLY A 220 11.79 57.04 31.17
CA GLY A 220 10.84 55.93 31.23
C GLY A 220 11.44 54.63 30.67
N THR A 221 10.77 53.52 30.91
CA THR A 221 11.21 52.20 30.43
C THR A 221 10.07 51.48 29.74
N ALA A 222 10.37 50.68 28.74
CA ALA A 222 9.38 49.82 28.09
C ALA A 222 9.99 48.45 27.80
N ASP A 223 9.15 47.43 27.72
CA ASP A 223 9.58 46.09 27.40
C ASP A 223 8.50 45.32 26.64
N LEU A 224 8.95 44.31 25.90
CA LEU A 224 8.09 43.33 25.25
C LEU A 224 8.27 42.00 25.97
N ALA A 225 7.16 41.44 26.46
CA ALA A 225 7.13 40.13 27.09
C ALA A 225 6.29 39.17 26.24
N MET A 226 6.80 37.96 26.04
CA MET A 226 6.00 36.88 25.44
C MET A 226 5.13 36.27 26.54
N VAL A 227 3.84 36.12 26.25
CA VAL A 227 2.92 35.35 27.10
C VAL A 227 3.31 33.89 26.99
N VAL A 228 3.43 33.20 28.12
CA VAL A 228 3.82 31.79 28.15
C VAL A 228 2.72 30.95 27.46
N ALA A 229 3.01 30.44 26.25
CA ALA A 229 2.20 29.44 25.56
C ALA A 229 3.06 28.21 25.23
N GLU A 230 2.41 27.11 24.85
CA GLU A 230 3.10 25.87 24.45
C GLU A 230 3.92 26.04 23.16
N ASP A 231 3.49 26.92 22.25
CA ASP A 231 4.22 27.28 21.03
C ASP A 231 4.64 28.77 21.05
N PRO A 232 5.95 29.08 20.97
CA PRO A 232 6.46 30.45 20.82
C PRO A 232 5.89 31.20 19.61
N LEU A 233 5.52 30.51 18.53
CA LEU A 233 4.97 31.13 17.31
C LEU A 233 3.52 31.60 17.48
N GLU A 234 2.75 30.91 18.32
CA GLU A 234 1.35 31.25 18.65
C GLU A 234 1.25 32.09 19.95
N SER A 235 2.39 32.38 20.58
CA SER A 235 2.46 33.14 21.82
C SER A 235 2.05 34.59 21.60
N GLY A 236 1.11 35.08 22.41
CA GLY A 236 0.76 36.49 22.44
C GLY A 236 1.94 37.35 22.93
N ILE A 237 2.02 38.60 22.45
CA ILE A 237 3.01 39.58 22.90
C ILE A 237 2.33 40.61 23.80
N GLU A 238 2.80 40.76 25.02
CA GLU A 238 2.37 41.80 25.95
C GLU A 238 3.33 43.00 25.90
N ILE A 239 2.76 44.19 25.68
CA ILE A 239 3.49 45.45 25.67
C ILE A 239 3.40 46.07 27.06
N ILE A 240 4.57 46.23 27.67
CA ILE A 240 4.70 46.77 29.02
C ILE A 240 5.44 48.10 28.93
N ALA A 241 4.85 49.18 29.46
CA ALA A 241 5.44 50.50 29.37
C ALA A 241 5.34 51.25 30.71
N GLN A 242 6.38 52.03 30.97
CA GLN A 242 6.50 52.90 32.13
C GLN A 242 6.91 54.31 31.65
N PRO A 243 5.92 55.16 31.31
CA PRO A 243 6.17 56.58 31.06
C PRO A 243 6.79 57.29 32.29
N PRO A 244 7.47 58.44 32.09
CA PRO A 244 8.09 59.20 33.18
C PRO A 244 7.11 59.50 34.31
N GLY A 245 7.52 59.21 35.55
CA GLY A 245 6.71 59.51 36.74
C GLY A 245 5.54 58.55 37.00
N THR A 246 5.39 57.46 36.25
CA THR A 246 4.36 56.45 36.49
C THR A 246 4.95 55.07 36.81
N LYS A 247 4.12 54.16 37.33
CA LYS A 247 4.49 52.74 37.52
C LYS A 247 4.31 51.97 36.23
N LEU A 248 5.03 50.87 36.12
CA LEU A 248 4.96 49.89 35.03
C LEU A 248 3.52 49.37 34.86
N ARG A 249 2.94 49.52 33.66
CA ARG A 249 1.56 49.11 33.33
C ARG A 249 1.47 48.54 31.92
N GLY A 250 0.47 47.70 31.67
CA GLY A 250 0.13 47.25 30.32
C GLY A 250 -0.47 48.37 29.47
N ILE A 251 -0.36 48.26 28.14
CA ILE A 251 -0.78 49.30 27.17
C ILE A 251 -2.25 49.75 27.33
N SER A 252 -3.14 48.86 27.75
CA SER A 252 -4.57 49.14 27.95
C SER A 252 -4.84 50.16 29.07
N LEU A 253 -3.91 50.31 30.02
CA LEU A 253 -4.01 51.17 31.19
C LEU A 253 -3.33 52.55 31.00
N LEU A 254 -2.79 52.83 29.81
CA LEU A 254 -2.17 54.11 29.45
C LEU A 254 -3.21 55.13 28.98
N SER A 255 -2.90 56.43 29.17
CA SER A 255 -3.70 57.54 28.62
C SER A 255 -3.65 57.54 27.08
N GLY A 256 -4.62 58.18 26.41
CA GLY A 256 -4.72 58.15 24.93
C GLY A 256 -3.46 58.64 24.22
N GLY A 257 -2.86 59.75 24.68
CA GLY A 257 -1.60 60.27 24.13
C GLY A 257 -0.40 59.35 24.43
N GLN A 258 -0.31 58.80 25.64
CA GLN A 258 0.75 57.85 26.01
C GLN A 258 0.65 56.54 25.22
N ARG A 259 -0.57 56.04 25.01
CA ARG A 259 -0.84 54.85 24.20
C ARG A 259 -0.40 55.06 22.76
N THR A 260 -0.72 56.21 22.17
CA THR A 260 -0.31 56.52 20.80
C THR A 260 1.21 56.64 20.68
N MET A 261 1.86 57.37 21.58
CA MET A 261 3.32 57.50 21.57
C MET A 261 4.02 56.15 21.79
N THR A 262 3.47 55.27 22.62
CA THR A 262 3.99 53.91 22.82
C THR A 262 3.84 53.07 21.54
N ALA A 263 2.70 53.16 20.85
CA ALA A 263 2.47 52.47 19.59
C ALA A 263 3.39 52.99 18.48
N VAL A 264 3.61 54.30 18.39
CA VAL A 264 4.55 54.93 17.47
C VAL A 264 5.98 54.48 17.76
N ALA A 265 6.38 54.40 19.04
CA ALA A 265 7.69 53.88 19.43
C ALA A 265 7.89 52.42 18.97
N LEU A 266 6.86 51.57 19.11
CA LEU A 266 6.90 50.18 18.65
C LEU A 266 6.97 50.09 17.13
N LEU A 267 6.20 50.92 16.42
CA LEU A 267 6.22 50.98 14.96
C LEU A 267 7.62 51.30 14.43
N PHE A 268 8.28 52.33 15.01
CA PHE A 268 9.65 52.67 14.65
C PHE A 268 10.66 51.58 15.06
N ALA A 269 10.45 50.91 16.20
CA ALA A 269 11.32 49.81 16.61
C ALA A 269 11.29 48.62 15.63
N ILE A 270 10.10 48.28 15.12
CA ILE A 270 9.92 47.27 14.07
C ILE A 270 10.58 47.75 12.78
N TYR A 271 10.37 49.02 12.42
CA TYR A 271 10.96 49.62 11.23
C TYR A 271 12.49 49.59 11.22
N MET A 272 13.14 49.78 12.38
CA MET A 272 14.60 49.70 12.52
C MET A 272 15.17 48.32 12.20
N VAL A 273 14.42 47.24 12.42
CA VAL A 273 14.87 45.87 12.11
C VAL A 273 14.88 45.64 10.60
N LYS A 274 13.91 46.20 9.88
CA LYS A 274 13.79 46.05 8.43
C LYS A 274 13.34 47.37 7.79
N PRO A 275 14.28 48.31 7.52
CA PRO A 275 13.92 49.60 6.97
C PRO A 275 13.38 49.44 5.54
N SER A 276 12.16 49.93 5.32
CA SER A 276 11.56 50.03 3.98
C SER A 276 12.09 51.28 3.28
N PRO A 277 12.39 51.25 1.96
CA PRO A 277 12.87 52.41 1.21
C PRO A 277 11.87 53.58 1.21
N LEU A 278 10.57 53.29 1.31
CA LEU A 278 9.50 54.29 1.41
C LEU A 278 8.60 53.96 2.60
N CYS A 279 8.25 54.97 3.39
CA CYS A 279 7.32 54.89 4.51
C CYS A 279 6.26 55.99 4.37
N VAL A 280 4.98 55.60 4.40
CA VAL A 280 3.84 56.54 4.34
C VAL A 280 3.16 56.57 5.71
N LEU A 281 3.05 57.75 6.30
CA LEU A 281 2.43 57.96 7.60
C LEU A 281 1.23 58.89 7.42
N ASP A 282 0.05 58.46 7.85
CA ASP A 282 -1.20 59.22 7.72
C ASP A 282 -1.72 59.62 9.10
N GLU A 283 -1.77 60.92 9.38
CA GLU A 283 -2.28 61.56 10.60
C GLU A 283 -1.83 60.95 11.94
N LEU A 284 -0.65 60.32 11.97
CA LEU A 284 -0.11 59.68 13.18
C LEU A 284 0.17 60.69 14.31
N ASP A 285 0.27 61.97 14.00
CA ASP A 285 0.53 63.06 14.92
C ASP A 285 -0.73 63.75 15.46
N ALA A 286 -1.93 63.35 15.01
CA ALA A 286 -3.20 63.93 15.46
C ALA A 286 -3.46 63.81 16.99
N PRO A 287 -3.13 62.69 17.68
CA PRO A 287 -3.34 62.56 19.12
C PRO A 287 -2.14 63.06 19.96
N LEU A 288 -1.14 63.66 19.33
CA LEU A 288 0.08 64.14 20.00
C LEU A 288 -0.04 65.62 20.35
N ASP A 289 0.55 66.01 21.48
CA ASP A 289 0.69 67.41 21.85
C ASP A 289 1.90 68.06 21.16
N ASP A 290 1.95 69.39 21.18
CA ASP A 290 3.00 70.21 20.58
C ASP A 290 4.44 69.79 20.96
N ALA A 291 4.65 69.32 22.19
CA ALA A 291 5.96 68.91 22.68
C ALA A 291 6.36 67.52 22.15
N ASN A 292 5.41 66.59 22.06
CA ASN A 292 5.63 65.24 21.55
C ASN A 292 5.74 65.21 20.02
N VAL A 293 5.04 66.12 19.31
CA VAL A 293 5.17 66.28 17.85
C VAL A 293 6.60 66.65 17.45
N ASN A 294 7.26 67.54 18.20
CA ASN A 294 8.66 67.87 17.93
C ASN A 294 9.57 66.64 18.02
N ARG A 295 9.44 65.85 19.09
CA ARG A 295 10.23 64.62 19.28
C ARG A 295 9.97 63.59 18.21
N PHE A 296 8.71 63.45 17.79
CA PHE A 296 8.32 62.59 16.67
C PHE A 296 9.01 63.04 15.36
N THR A 297 8.98 64.33 15.05
CA THR A 297 9.65 64.85 13.84
C THR A 297 11.17 64.73 13.88
N ASP A 298 11.79 64.87 15.06
CA ASP A 298 13.24 64.70 15.24
C ASP A 298 13.67 63.26 14.96
N ILE A 299 12.87 62.28 15.39
CA ILE A 299 13.11 60.86 15.12
C ILE A 299 12.94 60.56 13.63
N ILE A 300 11.89 61.07 12.98
CA ILE A 300 11.72 60.91 11.53
C ILE A 300 12.94 61.44 10.78
N ARG A 301 13.44 62.63 11.15
CA ARG A 301 14.62 63.26 10.55
C ARG A 301 15.91 62.44 10.69
N GLU A 302 16.03 61.64 11.74
CA GLU A 302 17.17 60.73 11.87
C GLU A 302 17.07 59.57 10.87
N PHE A 303 15.86 59.07 10.66
CA PHE A 303 15.59 57.97 9.74
C PHE A 303 15.56 58.38 8.25
N THR A 304 15.42 59.67 7.92
CA THR A 304 15.48 60.12 6.52
C THR A 304 16.82 59.81 5.84
N ARG A 305 17.87 59.53 6.61
CA ARG A 305 19.18 59.08 6.09
C ARG A 305 19.13 57.69 5.43
N PHE A 306 18.19 56.86 5.86
CA PHE A 306 18.07 55.47 5.42
C PHE A 306 16.86 55.26 4.50
N SER A 307 15.81 56.06 4.66
CA SER A 307 14.53 55.86 3.98
C SER A 307 13.76 57.14 3.71
N GLN A 308 12.90 57.12 2.69
CA GLN A 308 12.04 58.25 2.35
C GLN A 308 10.72 58.20 3.15
N PHE A 309 10.36 59.33 3.77
CA PHE A 309 9.12 59.48 4.52
C PHE A 309 8.14 60.40 3.77
N LEU A 310 6.91 59.92 3.58
CA LEU A 310 5.77 60.70 3.12
C LEU A 310 4.79 60.81 4.29
N VAL A 311 4.64 62.01 4.83
CA VAL A 311 3.74 62.27 5.98
C VAL A 311 2.54 63.08 5.50
N ILE A 312 1.34 62.54 5.72
CA ILE A 312 0.06 63.22 5.49
C ILE A 312 -0.40 63.73 6.85
N THR A 313 -0.52 65.05 6.99
CA THR A 313 -0.91 65.68 8.25
C THR A 313 -1.44 67.09 8.04
N HIS A 314 -2.25 67.55 8.96
CA HIS A 314 -2.67 68.95 9.09
C HIS A 314 -1.91 69.70 10.22
N ASN A 315 -1.00 69.03 10.92
CA ASN A 315 -0.25 69.62 12.02
C ASN A 315 0.83 70.58 11.50
N LYS A 316 0.70 71.86 11.87
CA LYS A 316 1.61 72.93 11.42
C LYS A 316 3.07 72.63 11.75
N ARG A 317 3.36 72.04 12.92
CA ARG A 317 4.75 71.76 13.34
C ARG A 317 5.39 70.67 12.48
N THR A 318 4.64 69.61 12.18
CA THR A 318 5.10 68.53 11.31
C THR A 318 5.32 69.03 9.87
N VAL A 319 4.42 69.88 9.36
CA VAL A 319 4.56 70.54 8.06
C VAL A 319 5.82 71.42 8.01
N SER A 320 6.08 72.21 9.07
CA SER A 320 7.29 73.03 9.17
C SER A 320 8.59 72.22 9.23
N ALA A 321 8.52 70.95 9.63
CA ALA A 321 9.70 70.11 9.75
C ALA A 321 10.14 69.46 8.42
N ALA A 322 9.27 69.46 7.40
CA ALA A 322 9.44 68.78 6.12
C ALA A 322 10.33 69.55 5.13
N ASP A 323 11.02 68.82 4.24
CA ASP A 323 11.86 69.40 3.18
C ASP A 323 11.03 69.85 1.96
N ALA A 324 9.94 69.14 1.67
CA ALA A 324 9.01 69.45 0.59
C ALA A 324 7.57 69.24 1.07
N ILE A 325 6.69 70.14 0.65
CA ILE A 325 5.26 70.12 1.00
C ILE A 325 4.46 69.96 -0.29
N PHE A 326 3.56 68.98 -0.28
CA PHE A 326 2.57 68.79 -1.31
C PHE A 326 1.21 69.13 -0.73
N GLY A 327 0.57 70.18 -1.24
CA GLY A 327 -0.76 70.57 -0.84
C GLY A 327 -1.81 70.10 -1.84
N ALA A 328 -2.97 69.69 -1.34
CA ALA A 328 -4.15 69.44 -2.13
C ALA A 328 -5.15 70.59 -1.92
N THR A 329 -5.66 71.16 -3.01
CA THR A 329 -6.71 72.18 -2.98
C THR A 329 -7.85 71.80 -3.92
N MET A 330 -9.08 72.14 -3.53
CA MET A 330 -10.26 71.99 -4.39
C MET A 330 -10.72 73.40 -4.79
N GLN A 331 -10.26 73.87 -5.95
CA GLN A 331 -10.71 75.16 -6.52
C GLN A 331 -12.12 75.04 -7.13
N GLU A 332 -12.45 73.87 -7.68
CA GLU A 332 -13.76 73.52 -8.21
C GLU A 332 -14.32 72.33 -7.43
N LYS A 333 -15.65 72.30 -7.26
CA LYS A 333 -16.31 71.26 -6.48
C LYS A 333 -16.12 69.91 -7.16
N GLY A 334 -15.41 68.99 -6.50
CA GLY A 334 -15.14 67.64 -7.00
C GLY A 334 -13.84 67.48 -7.79
N VAL A 335 -13.03 68.54 -7.99
CA VAL A 335 -11.74 68.46 -8.69
C VAL A 335 -10.61 68.87 -7.74
N THR A 336 -9.80 67.89 -7.35
CA THR A 336 -8.60 68.11 -6.52
C THR A 336 -7.42 68.47 -7.41
N ARG A 337 -6.80 69.63 -7.15
CA ARG A 337 -5.52 70.04 -7.74
C ARG A 337 -4.41 69.91 -6.70
N LEU A 338 -3.30 69.32 -7.11
CA LEU A 338 -2.09 69.20 -6.30
C LEU A 338 -1.14 70.36 -6.61
N PHE A 339 -0.52 70.93 -5.59
CA PHE A 339 0.56 71.90 -5.70
C PHE A 339 1.74 71.47 -4.84
N SER A 340 2.95 71.80 -5.27
CA SER A 340 4.19 71.48 -4.54
C SER A 340 4.94 72.75 -4.18
N MET A 341 5.42 72.83 -2.94
CA MET A 341 6.32 73.87 -2.45
C MET A 341 7.56 73.18 -1.87
N ARG A 342 8.75 73.72 -2.15
CA ARG A 342 9.99 73.28 -1.49
C ARG A 342 10.43 74.36 -0.51
N PHE A 343 10.79 73.94 0.72
CA PHE A 343 11.29 74.87 1.72
C PHE A 343 12.80 75.05 1.53
N ASN A 344 13.24 76.27 1.23
CA ASN A 344 14.66 76.56 1.08
C ASN A 344 15.25 76.92 2.45
N LYS A 345 15.87 75.94 3.12
CA LYS A 345 16.40 76.07 4.51
C LYS A 345 17.46 77.17 4.68
N GLU A 346 18.08 77.66 3.60
CA GLU A 346 19.08 78.73 3.66
C GLU A 346 18.49 80.14 3.67
N ARG A 347 17.21 80.30 3.28
CA ARG A 347 16.56 81.61 3.16
C ARG A 347 15.31 81.78 4.01
N ASP A 348 14.84 80.74 4.70
CA ASP A 348 13.55 80.71 5.40
C ASP A 348 12.37 81.14 4.49
N GLU A 349 12.49 80.89 3.18
CA GLU A 349 11.52 81.29 2.16
C GLU A 349 11.01 80.05 1.40
N ALA A 350 9.70 80.05 1.10
CA ALA A 350 9.06 79.00 0.30
C ALA A 350 9.19 79.36 -1.19
N GLU A 351 9.86 78.52 -1.97
CA GLU A 351 9.91 78.67 -3.43
C GLU A 351 8.77 77.84 -4.07
N PRO A 352 7.81 78.48 -4.77
CA PRO A 352 6.78 77.75 -5.48
C PRO A 352 7.38 77.10 -6.74
N ASN A 353 7.22 75.78 -6.87
CA ASN A 353 7.51 75.11 -8.14
C ASN A 353 6.38 75.42 -9.13
N GLN A 354 6.69 76.03 -10.27
CA GLN A 354 5.70 76.39 -11.29
C GLN A 354 4.89 75.16 -11.76
N PRO A 355 3.57 75.29 -11.97
CA PRO A 355 2.74 74.19 -12.46
C PRO A 355 2.97 74.04 -13.97
N GLY A 356 3.78 73.07 -14.38
CA GLY A 356 3.98 72.76 -15.81
C GLY A 356 5.24 71.99 -16.18
N GLY A 357 6.22 71.87 -15.29
CA GLY A 357 7.42 71.06 -15.54
C GLY A 357 7.15 69.58 -15.28
N GLY A 358 7.22 68.75 -16.32
CA GLY A 358 7.08 67.30 -16.21
C GLY A 358 7.97 66.69 -15.13
N PHE A 359 7.44 65.67 -14.45
CA PHE A 359 8.12 64.87 -13.44
C PHE A 359 9.51 64.45 -13.93
N THR A 360 10.54 65.10 -13.40
CA THR A 360 11.91 64.57 -13.45
C THR A 360 12.25 64.16 -12.03
N MET A 361 12.19 62.86 -11.74
CA MET A 361 12.85 62.31 -10.56
C MET A 361 14.35 62.53 -10.72
N ALA A 362 14.89 63.52 -10.02
CA ALA A 362 16.31 63.56 -9.74
C ALA A 362 16.58 62.49 -8.67
N ARG A 363 17.53 61.60 -8.98
CA ARG A 363 18.06 60.55 -8.09
C ARG A 363 18.65 61.12 -6.83
#